data_AF-A0A6C0H716-F1
#
_entry.id   AF-A0A6C0H716-F1
#
_cell.length_a   1.000
_cell.length_b   1.000
_cell.length_c   1.000
_cell.angle_alpha   90.00
_cell.angle_beta   90.00
_cell.angle_gamma   90.00
#
_symmetry.space_group_name_H-M   'P 1'
#
loop_
_entity.id
_entity.type
_entity.pdbx_description
1 polymer ?
#
loop_
_entity_poly.entity_id
_entity_poly.type
_entity_poly.pdbx_seq_one_letter_code
_entity_poly.pdbx_strand_id
1 'polypeptide(L)'
;MESNHILRETYDIDYIKKNIIDINNEIINLKKKKIITVYDLEIHIMNIYPEFYDEYPFIVKKLCKCENIDMIYMMLHELEKVEQGKDFKEIENKLANDLANKYNIKKK
;
A
#
# COMPACT_ATOMS: atom_id res chain seq x y z
N MET A 1 -24.20 -21.78 19.54
CA MET A 1 -23.95 -20.50 18.86
C MET A 1 -22.45 -20.36 18.77
N GLU A 2 -21.87 -20.87 17.69
CA GLU A 2 -20.43 -20.81 17.46
C GLU A 2 -20.09 -19.42 16.94
N SER A 3 -19.52 -18.60 17.82
CA SER A 3 -18.98 -17.30 17.47
C SER A 3 -17.78 -17.52 16.54
N ASN A 4 -17.97 -17.23 15.25
CA ASN A 4 -16.88 -17.09 14.28
C ASN A 4 -15.96 -15.94 14.74
N HIS A 5 -14.99 -16.24 15.60
CA HIS A 5 -13.82 -15.40 15.79
C HIS A 5 -13.00 -15.47 14.50
N ILE A 6 -13.34 -14.62 13.54
CA ILE A 6 -12.42 -14.25 12.48
C ILE A 6 -11.20 -13.70 13.20
N LEU A 7 -10.08 -14.42 13.13
CA LEU A 7 -8.76 -13.95 13.52
C LEU A 7 -8.54 -12.63 12.78
N ARG A 8 -8.83 -11.51 13.44
CA ARG A 8 -8.39 -10.20 12.96
C ARG A 8 -6.89 -10.20 13.17
N GLU A 9 -6.13 -10.60 12.16
CA GLU A 9 -4.77 -10.13 12.03
C GLU A 9 -4.87 -8.61 12.03
N THR A 10 -4.52 -8.00 13.17
CA THR A 10 -4.43 -6.55 13.30
C THR A 10 -3.21 -6.13 12.49
N TYR A 11 -3.45 -5.69 11.26
CA TYR A 11 -2.42 -5.06 10.46
C TYR A 11 -1.98 -3.78 11.17
N ASP A 12 -0.70 -3.64 11.47
CA ASP A 12 -0.18 -2.37 11.99
C ASP A 12 -0.13 -1.37 10.82
N ILE A 13 -1.23 -0.64 10.65
CA ILE A 13 -1.41 0.31 9.54
C ILE A 13 -0.37 1.43 9.60
N ASP A 14 0.00 1.85 10.81
CA ASP A 14 1.01 2.89 11.03
C ASP A 14 2.39 2.39 10.64
N TYR A 15 2.74 1.15 10.97
CA TYR A 15 3.94 0.49 10.50
C TYR A 15 3.98 0.43 8.96
N ILE A 16 2.89 0.02 8.31
CA ILE A 16 2.85 -0.10 6.84
C ILE A 16 3.00 1.27 6.18
N LYS A 17 2.25 2.28 6.64
CA LYS A 17 2.31 3.66 6.11
C LYS A 17 3.71 4.25 6.25
N LYS A 18 4.32 4.09 7.43
CA LYS A 18 5.66 4.61 7.70
C LYS A 18 6.69 4.00 6.74
N ASN A 19 6.69 2.67 6.59
CA ASN A 19 7.61 1.99 5.69
C ASN A 19 7.42 2.41 4.22
N ILE A 20 6.17 2.58 3.76
CA ILE A 20 5.89 3.07 2.40
C ILE A 20 6.49 4.47 2.19
N ILE A 21 6.30 5.38 3.15
CA ILE A 21 6.83 6.75 3.07
C ILE A 21 8.37 6.73 3.05
N ASP A 22 8.98 5.96 3.94
CA ASP A 22 10.43 5.86 4.07
C ASP A 22 11.07 5.26 2.82
N ILE A 23 10.51 4.17 2.29
CA ILE A 23 10.94 3.54 1.03
C ILE A 23 10.77 4.50 -0.15
N ASN A 24 9.65 5.23 -0.23
CA ASN A 24 9.42 6.18 -1.32
C ASN A 24 10.43 7.35 -1.28
N ASN A 25 10.73 7.86 -0.09
CA ASN A 25 11.75 8.90 0.09
C ASN A 25 13.15 8.39 -0.32
N GLU A 26 13.48 7.15 0.04
CA GLU A 26 14.74 6.54 -0.36
C GLU A 26 14.83 6.38 -1.88
N ILE A 27 13.78 5.88 -2.53
CA ILE A 27 13.70 5.78 -4.00
C ILE A 27 13.88 7.16 -4.66
N ILE A 28 13.25 8.21 -4.13
CA ILE A 28 13.41 9.59 -4.62
C ILE A 28 14.87 10.05 -4.50
N ASN A 29 15.51 9.79 -3.36
CA ASN A 29 16.91 10.15 -3.12
C ASN A 29 17.88 9.40 -4.04
N LEU A 30 17.64 8.12 -4.26
CA LEU A 30 18.38 7.26 -5.17
C LEU A 30 18.23 7.74 -6.63
N LYS A 31 17.01 8.05 -7.07
CA LYS A 31 16.77 8.58 -8.41
C LYS A 31 17.44 9.92 -8.67
N LYS A 32 17.57 10.79 -7.67
CA LYS A 32 18.35 12.05 -7.78
C LYS A 32 19.83 11.80 -8.11
N LYS A 33 20.38 10.65 -7.73
CA LYS A 33 21.75 10.22 -8.06
C LYS A 33 21.90 9.66 -9.48
N LYS A 34 20.80 9.58 -10.26
CA LYS A 34 20.71 9.36 -11.72
C LYS A 34 21.26 8.05 -12.33
N ILE A 35 21.61 7.01 -11.56
CA ILE A 35 22.22 5.78 -12.13
C ILE A 35 21.68 4.51 -11.46
N ILE A 36 20.36 4.36 -11.37
CA ILE A 36 19.78 3.21 -10.65
C ILE A 36 18.57 2.70 -11.44
N THR A 37 18.65 1.46 -11.91
CA THR A 37 17.53 0.81 -12.59
C THR A 37 16.44 0.39 -11.59
N VAL A 38 15.26 0.02 -12.09
CA VAL A 38 14.19 -0.51 -11.22
C VAL A 38 14.64 -1.76 -10.46
N TYR A 39 15.44 -2.61 -11.11
CA TYR A 39 15.99 -3.81 -10.48
C TYR A 39 17.00 -3.45 -9.38
N ASP A 40 17.88 -2.49 -9.63
CA ASP A 40 18.84 -2.02 -8.62
C ASP A 40 18.13 -1.37 -7.43
N LEU A 41 17.03 -0.63 -7.68
CA LEU A 41 16.17 -0.09 -6.62
C LEU A 41 15.55 -1.22 -5.79
N GLU A 42 15.00 -2.25 -6.43
CA GLU A 42 14.36 -3.37 -5.74
C GLU A 42 15.36 -4.13 -4.86
N ILE A 43 16.55 -4.43 -5.39
CA ILE A 43 17.63 -5.06 -4.62
C ILE A 43 18.07 -4.18 -3.44
N HIS A 44 18.24 -2.87 -3.66
CA HIS A 44 18.63 -1.94 -2.60
C HIS A 44 17.58 -1.88 -1.49
N ILE A 45 16.30 -1.75 -1.84
CA ILE A 45 15.21 -1.72 -0.86
C ILE A 45 15.07 -3.06 -0.14
N MET A 46 15.21 -4.19 -0.85
CA MET A 46 15.20 -5.53 -0.25
C MET A 46 16.32 -5.69 0.81
N ASN A 47 17.49 -5.08 0.59
CA ASN A 47 18.59 -5.14 1.55
C ASN A 47 18.38 -4.25 2.79
N ILE A 48 17.68 -3.12 2.65
CA ILE A 48 17.47 -2.17 3.76
C ILE A 48 16.19 -2.48 4.54
N TYR A 49 15.16 -2.98 3.87
CA TYR A 49 13.86 -3.32 4.43
C TYR A 49 13.51 -4.79 4.15
N PRO A 50 14.32 -5.76 4.59
CA PRO A 50 14.13 -7.18 4.26
C PRO A 50 12.81 -7.73 4.79
N GLU A 51 12.46 -7.43 6.05
CA GLU A 51 11.22 -7.89 6.68
C GLU A 51 9.98 -7.34 5.97
N PHE A 52 9.99 -6.05 5.65
CA PHE A 52 8.89 -5.41 4.92
C PHE A 52 8.78 -5.92 3.48
N TYR A 53 9.91 -6.26 2.85
CA TYR A 53 9.91 -6.86 1.52
C TYR A 53 9.36 -8.30 1.54
N ASP A 54 9.69 -9.09 2.55
CA ASP A 54 9.18 -10.46 2.71
C ASP A 54 7.68 -10.47 3.00
N GLU A 55 7.20 -9.53 3.83
CA GLU A 55 5.79 -9.43 4.21
C GLU A 55 4.94 -8.74 3.13
N TYR A 56 5.46 -7.69 2.47
CA TYR A 56 4.73 -6.88 1.49
C TYR A 56 5.47 -6.72 0.14
N PRO A 57 5.88 -7.81 -0.53
CA PRO A 57 6.72 -7.74 -1.74
C PRO A 57 6.04 -6.98 -2.88
N PHE A 58 4.71 -7.06 -2.97
CA PHE A 58 3.94 -6.36 -4.00
C PHE A 58 3.98 -4.84 -3.85
N ILE A 59 3.94 -4.35 -2.61
CA ILE A 59 4.00 -2.91 -2.30
C ILE A 59 5.37 -2.37 -2.71
N VAL A 60 6.45 -3.06 -2.30
CA VAL A 60 7.82 -2.65 -2.64
C VAL A 60 8.04 -2.64 -4.15
N LYS A 61 7.59 -3.69 -4.87
CA LYS A 61 7.70 -3.75 -6.33
C LYS A 61 6.97 -2.60 -7.02
N LYS A 62 5.77 -2.24 -6.55
CA LYS A 62 5.01 -1.09 -7.08
C LYS A 62 5.73 0.24 -6.83
N LEU A 63 6.29 0.42 -5.64
CA LEU A 63 7.07 1.61 -5.28
C LEU A 63 8.30 1.76 -6.18
N CYS A 64 9.07 0.69 -6.38
CA CYS A 64 10.29 0.71 -7.21
C CYS A 64 10.00 1.05 -8.68
N LYS A 65 8.86 0.59 -9.21
CA LYS A 65 8.41 0.89 -10.58
C LYS A 65 7.86 2.32 -10.74
N CYS A 66 7.68 3.09 -9.66
CA CYS A 66 6.93 4.34 -9.66
C CYS A 66 5.56 4.22 -10.33
N GLU A 67 4.93 3.06 -10.19
CA GLU A 67 3.53 2.93 -10.56
C GLU A 67 2.67 3.79 -9.64
N ASN A 68 1.47 4.15 -10.11
CA ASN A 68 0.51 4.84 -9.27
C ASN A 68 0.23 4.01 -8.00
N ILE A 69 0.58 4.58 -6.83
CA ILE A 69 0.40 4.00 -5.50
C ILE A 69 -0.83 4.57 -4.77
N ASP A 70 -1.62 5.42 -5.42
CA ASP A 70 -2.83 6.02 -4.83
C ASP A 70 -3.78 4.95 -4.30
N MET A 71 -3.88 3.83 -5.02
CA MET A 71 -4.74 2.71 -4.62
C MET A 71 -4.28 2.06 -3.30
N ILE A 72 -2.97 1.99 -3.05
CA ILE A 72 -2.43 1.47 -1.80
C ILE A 72 -2.78 2.43 -0.66
N TYR A 73 -2.62 3.74 -0.86
CA TYR A 73 -3.01 4.73 0.15
C TYR A 73 -4.51 4.74 0.41
N MET A 74 -5.35 4.59 -0.62
CA MET A 74 -6.80 4.47 -0.45
C MET A 74 -7.16 3.23 0.36
N MET A 75 -6.55 2.07 0.07
CA MET A 75 -6.76 0.86 0.86
C MET A 75 -6.33 1.02 2.32
N LEU A 76 -5.17 1.60 2.58
CA LEU A 76 -4.68 1.82 3.95
C LEU A 76 -5.58 2.78 4.74
N HIS A 77 -6.08 3.83 4.09
CA HIS A 77 -7.02 4.78 4.69
C HIS A 77 -8.38 4.15 5.00
N GLU A 78 -8.86 3.25 4.14
CA GLU A 78 -10.08 2.50 4.39
C GLU A 78 -9.90 1.46 5.51
N LEU A 79 -8.75 0.77 5.58
CA LEU A 79 -8.44 -0.15 6.70
C LEU A 79 -8.37 0.59 8.04
N GLU A 80 -7.80 1.80 8.07
CA GLU A 80 -7.74 2.64 9.28
C GLU A 80 -9.14 3.01 9.80
N LYS A 81 -10.08 3.24 8.89
CA LYS A 81 -11.48 3.49 9.26
C LYS A 81 -12.15 2.25 9.87
N VAL A 82 -11.80 1.05 9.41
CA VAL A 82 -12.28 -0.21 10.00
C VAL A 82 -11.75 -0.34 11.43
N GLU A 83 -10.48 -0.04 11.66
CA GLU A 83 -9.87 -0.05 13.01
C GLU A 83 -10.53 0.96 13.95
N GLN A 84 -10.95 2.12 13.43
CA GLN A 84 -11.68 3.15 14.17
C GLN A 84 -13.16 2.81 14.43
N GLY A 85 -13.61 1.60 14.06
CA GLY A 85 -14.94 1.08 14.40
C GLY A 85 -16.04 1.31 13.34
N LYS A 86 -15.68 1.68 12.10
CA LYS A 86 -16.63 1.70 10.99
C LYS A 86 -16.84 0.31 10.40
N ASP A 87 -18.06 0.04 9.93
CA ASP A 87 -18.43 -1.27 9.40
C ASP A 87 -17.70 -1.55 8.08
N PHE A 88 -17.07 -2.72 7.99
CA PHE A 88 -16.25 -3.16 6.85
C PHE A 88 -17.03 -3.11 5.54
N LYS A 89 -18.32 -3.46 5.60
CA LYS A 89 -19.21 -3.52 4.44
C LYS A 89 -19.52 -2.13 3.87
N GLU A 90 -19.57 -1.12 4.72
CA GLU A 90 -19.81 0.28 4.32
C GLU A 90 -18.58 0.86 3.63
N ILE A 91 -17.40 0.50 4.14
CA ILE A 91 -16.09 0.87 3.58
C ILE A 91 -15.84 0.18 2.24
N GLU A 92 -16.12 -1.12 2.13
CA GLU A 92 -15.96 -1.89 0.88
C GLU A 92 -16.84 -1.30 -0.25
N ASN A 93 -18.11 -0.99 0.03
CA ASN A 93 -19.01 -0.36 -0.92
C ASN A 93 -18.50 1.04 -1.35
N LYS A 94 -17.94 1.80 -0.41
CA LYS A 94 -17.38 3.12 -0.72
C LYS A 94 -16.12 3.01 -1.58
N LEU A 95 -15.21 2.10 -1.25
CA LEU A 95 -14.00 1.84 -2.03
C LEU A 95 -14.34 1.39 -3.46
N ALA A 96 -15.31 0.48 -3.60
CA ALA A 96 -15.78 0.02 -4.91
C ALA A 96 -16.33 1.18 -5.75
N ASN A 97 -17.11 2.07 -5.14
CA ASN A 97 -17.65 3.26 -5.81
C ASN A 97 -16.55 4.29 -6.17
N ASP A 98 -15.62 4.56 -5.27
CA ASP A 98 -14.52 5.50 -5.50
C ASP A 98 -13.60 5.00 -6.62
N LEU A 99 -13.33 3.69 -6.69
CA LEU A 99 -12.62 3.05 -7.79
C LEU A 99 -13.41 3.13 -9.10
N ALA A 100 -14.70 2.78 -9.07
CA ALA A 100 -15.55 2.89 -10.25
C ALA A 100 -15.58 4.32 -10.79
N ASN A 101 -15.69 5.32 -9.92
CA ASN A 101 -15.69 6.73 -10.29
C ASN A 101 -14.34 7.20 -10.83
N LYS A 102 -13.22 6.77 -10.24
CA LYS A 102 -11.87 7.16 -10.70
C LYS A 102 -11.55 6.57 -12.09
N TYR A 103 -12.03 5.37 -12.40
CA TYR A 103 -11.68 4.65 -13.63
C TYR A 103 -12.77 4.64 -14.72
N ASN A 104 -14.04 4.94 -14.40
CA ASN A 104 -15.11 5.08 -15.42
C ASN A 104 -15.17 6.47 -16.09
N ILE A 105 -14.30 7.43 -15.75
CA ILE A 105 -14.18 8.69 -16.50
C ILE A 105 -13.29 8.49 -17.73
N LYS A 106 -13.67 7.58 -18.63
CA LYS A 106 -13.24 7.55 -20.03
C LYS A 106 -14.33 6.93 -20.91
N LYS A 107 -15.44 7.64 -21.07
CA LYS A 107 -16.26 7.61 -22.30
C LYS A 107 -16.89 8.99 -22.51
N LYS A 108 -16.13 9.89 -23.12
CA LYS A 108 -16.67 10.98 -23.93
C LYS A 108 -15.79 11.12 -25.16
#